data_AF-A0A3D4RZH8-F1
#
_entry.id   AF-A0A3D4RZH8-F1
#
_cell.length_a   1.000
_cell.length_b   1.000
_cell.length_c   1.000
_cell.angle_alpha   90.00
_cell.angle_beta   90.00
_cell.angle_gamma   90.00
#
_symmetry.space_group_name_H-M   'P 1'
#
loop_
_entity.id
_entity.type
_entity.pdbx_description
1 polymer ?
#
loop_
_entity_poly.entity_id
_entity_poly.type
_entity_poly.pdbx_seq_one_letter_code
_entity_poly.pdbx_strand_id
1 'polypeptide(L)'
;MSFPDDYVQEKVPEDIQSYVIPLTDDLKNSFGQLDEGTLIIYGAFAGARPALENLAKMKSGDVVLATHVPAKHRGLEDMHAWYDTRLRKWFEHNVEAIDNGVNIRRIFILRRDDLIEPGQSCIKDARSVEIMQMHEDAGIEVYLTWLEDIERQRDVEDSILFGNRLVQVNQSAWDKQGHNEILVSVNSRIISGYRRRWNQWQAAGRTLSEVLQLYSEPESQAIRYCVED
;
A
#
# COMPACT_ATOMS: atom_id res chain seq x y z
N MET A 1 -27.19 4.51 10.06
CA MET A 1 -26.85 3.44 9.12
C MET A 1 -26.38 2.27 9.98
N SER A 2 -27.12 1.17 10.05
CA SER A 2 -26.71 -0.04 10.79
C SER A 2 -25.90 -0.92 9.83
N PHE A 3 -24.71 -1.33 10.23
CA PHE A 3 -23.87 -2.24 9.44
C PHE A 3 -24.29 -3.69 9.71
N PRO A 4 -24.27 -4.59 8.73
CA PRO A 4 -24.49 -6.02 8.96
C PRO A 4 -23.32 -6.59 9.77
N ASP A 5 -23.61 -7.22 10.91
CA ASP A 5 -22.59 -7.83 11.80
C ASP A 5 -21.71 -8.85 11.08
N ASP A 6 -22.25 -9.54 10.07
CA ASP A 6 -21.59 -10.60 9.31
C ASP A 6 -20.37 -10.11 8.49
N TYR A 7 -20.33 -8.83 8.09
CA TYR A 7 -19.25 -8.30 7.24
C TYR A 7 -17.95 -8.03 8.02
N VAL A 8 -18.08 -7.60 9.28
CA VAL A 8 -16.93 -7.35 10.16
C VAL A 8 -16.21 -8.65 10.50
N GLN A 9 -16.96 -9.75 10.61
CA GLN A 9 -16.45 -11.09 10.96
C GLN A 9 -15.59 -11.73 9.86
N GLU A 10 -15.77 -11.37 8.59
CA GLU A 10 -14.90 -11.87 7.51
C GLU A 10 -13.48 -11.28 7.56
N LYS A 11 -13.35 -10.03 8.04
CA LYS A 11 -12.08 -9.27 7.99
C LYS A 11 -11.30 -9.32 9.29
N VAL A 12 -12.00 -9.38 10.42
CA VAL A 12 -11.40 -9.49 11.73
C VAL A 12 -11.80 -10.84 12.31
N PRO A 13 -10.83 -11.71 12.66
CA PRO A 13 -11.12 -12.96 13.35
C PRO A 13 -12.09 -12.74 14.50
N GLU A 14 -13.11 -13.61 14.63
CA GLU A 14 -14.18 -13.47 15.64
C GLU A 14 -13.65 -13.35 17.08
N ASP A 15 -12.44 -13.86 17.34
CA ASP A 15 -11.75 -13.77 18.64
C ASP A 15 -11.10 -12.40 18.92
N ILE A 16 -11.09 -11.48 17.96
CA ILE A 16 -10.46 -10.16 18.08
C ILE A 16 -11.52 -9.08 18.24
N GLN A 17 -11.40 -8.30 19.31
CA GLN A 17 -12.27 -7.15 19.55
C GLN A 17 -12.15 -6.13 18.41
N SER A 18 -13.29 -5.80 17.82
CA SER A 18 -13.42 -4.80 16.76
C SER A 18 -14.32 -3.64 17.19
N TYR A 19 -13.97 -2.43 16.74
CA TYR A 19 -14.74 -1.22 16.95
C TYR A 19 -15.06 -0.59 15.60
N VAL A 20 -16.34 -0.34 15.32
CA VAL A 20 -16.77 0.32 14.08
C VAL A 20 -17.13 1.77 14.41
N ILE A 21 -16.44 2.73 13.80
CA ILE A 21 -16.65 4.16 14.07
C ILE A 21 -16.86 4.91 12.74
N PRO A 22 -17.95 5.69 12.59
CA PRO A 22 -18.11 6.59 11.46
C PRO A 22 -17.10 7.75 11.56
N LEU A 23 -16.55 8.21 10.43
CA LEU A 23 -15.60 9.31 10.45
C LEU A 23 -16.26 10.62 10.95
N THR A 24 -16.00 11.01 12.20
CA THR A 24 -16.41 12.29 12.81
C THR A 24 -15.19 13.12 13.22
N ASP A 25 -15.37 14.42 13.45
CA ASP A 25 -14.29 15.31 13.91
C ASP A 25 -13.68 14.88 15.27
N ASP A 26 -14.41 14.09 16.05
CA ASP A 26 -14.02 13.56 17.37
C ASP A 26 -13.03 12.38 17.31
N LEU A 27 -12.79 11.78 16.14
CA LEU A 27 -11.80 10.70 15.97
C LEU A 27 -10.35 11.12 16.28
N LYS A 28 -10.09 12.43 16.41
CA LYS A 28 -8.78 13.00 16.79
C LYS A 28 -8.16 12.34 18.03
N ASN A 29 -8.98 11.87 18.97
CA ASN A 29 -8.50 11.29 20.22
C ASN A 29 -8.39 9.75 20.19
N SER A 30 -9.09 9.09 19.27
CA SER A 30 -9.26 7.63 19.30
C SER A 30 -8.07 6.86 18.72
N PHE A 31 -7.39 7.40 17.70
CA PHE A 31 -6.25 6.71 17.07
C PHE A 31 -5.05 6.55 18.01
N GLY A 32 -4.83 7.53 18.88
CA GLY A 32 -3.74 7.53 19.86
C GLY A 32 -3.94 6.54 21.01
N GLN A 33 -5.16 6.04 21.23
CA GLN A 33 -5.56 5.27 22.40
C GLN A 33 -5.92 3.81 22.12
N LEU A 34 -5.76 3.34 20.86
CA LEU A 34 -5.98 1.93 20.57
C LEU A 34 -4.83 1.12 21.20
N ASP A 35 -5.09 0.55 22.36
CA ASP A 35 -4.15 -0.28 23.13
C ASP A 35 -4.31 -1.78 22.79
N GLU A 36 -5.51 -2.20 22.39
CA GLU A 36 -5.81 -3.55 21.92
C GLU A 36 -6.90 -3.57 20.83
N GLY A 37 -6.94 -4.67 20.06
CA GLY A 37 -7.97 -4.91 19.05
C GLY A 37 -7.74 -4.24 17.70
N THR A 38 -8.86 -4.02 16.99
CA THR A 38 -8.90 -3.46 15.64
C THR A 38 -9.98 -2.40 15.53
N LEU A 39 -9.63 -1.24 14.99
CA LEU A 39 -10.55 -0.14 14.71
C LEU A 39 -10.88 -0.11 13.21
N ILE A 40 -12.17 -0.05 12.88
CA ILE A 40 -12.68 0.03 11.51
C ILE A 40 -13.34 1.39 11.32
N ILE A 41 -12.85 2.15 10.33
CA ILE A 41 -13.28 3.51 10.04
C ILE A 41 -13.90 3.58 8.65
N TYR A 42 -15.10 4.16 8.58
CA TYR A 42 -15.83 4.36 7.33
C TYR A 42 -15.95 5.85 6.97
N GLY A 43 -15.66 6.18 5.71
CA GLY A 43 -16.09 7.46 5.14
C GLY A 43 -15.37 7.89 3.85
N ALA A 44 -16.03 8.74 3.06
CA ALA A 44 -15.48 9.37 1.85
C ALA A 44 -14.14 10.12 2.08
N PHE A 45 -13.90 10.54 3.33
CA PHE A 45 -12.74 11.32 3.77
C PHE A 45 -11.83 10.55 4.73
N ALA A 46 -12.03 9.23 4.93
CA ALA A 46 -11.26 8.46 5.90
C ALA A 46 -9.74 8.59 5.65
N GLY A 47 -9.35 8.80 4.39
CA GLY A 47 -8.11 9.47 3.97
C GLY A 47 -6.81 8.82 4.44
N ALA A 48 -5.67 9.31 3.95
CA ALA A 48 -4.36 8.90 4.46
C ALA A 48 -4.12 9.31 5.94
N ARG A 49 -5.13 9.83 6.64
CA ARG A 49 -4.96 10.46 7.96
C ARG A 49 -4.46 9.52 9.04
N PRO A 50 -5.01 8.30 9.23
CA PRO A 50 -4.44 7.37 10.20
C PRO A 50 -2.99 7.01 9.86
N ALA A 51 -2.67 6.89 8.57
CA ALA A 51 -1.30 6.66 8.12
C ALA A 51 -0.38 7.86 8.43
N LEU A 52 -0.84 9.10 8.22
CA LEU A 52 -0.10 10.34 8.54
C LEU A 52 0.17 10.48 10.04
N GLU A 53 -0.84 10.23 10.87
CA GLU A 53 -0.70 10.31 12.32
C GLU A 53 0.23 9.23 12.88
N ASN A 54 0.30 8.05 12.25
CA ASN A 54 1.27 7.02 12.62
C ASN A 54 2.67 7.35 12.12
N LEU A 55 2.81 7.83 10.88
CA LEU A 55 4.09 8.23 10.29
C LEU A 55 4.76 9.36 11.11
N ALA A 56 3.98 10.36 11.54
CA ALA A 56 4.47 11.47 12.37
C ALA A 56 4.99 11.05 13.76
N LYS A 57 4.67 9.83 14.22
CA LYS A 57 5.14 9.28 15.50
C LYS A 57 6.39 8.40 15.35
N MET A 58 6.78 8.08 14.12
CA MET A 58 7.97 7.29 13.84
C MET A 58 9.22 8.09 14.22
N LYS A 59 10.25 7.37 14.66
CA LYS A 59 11.53 7.92 15.10
C LYS A 59 12.65 7.43 14.19
N SER A 60 13.79 8.11 14.24
CA SER A 60 14.99 7.65 13.57
C SER A 60 15.31 6.20 13.93
N GLY A 61 15.56 5.38 12.90
CA GLY A 61 15.81 3.95 13.00
C GLY A 61 14.57 3.06 12.97
N ASP A 62 13.36 3.64 13.08
CA ASP A 62 12.14 2.86 12.92
C ASP A 62 11.95 2.41 11.46
N VAL A 63 11.23 1.30 11.28
CA VAL A 63 10.95 0.69 9.97
C VAL A 63 9.46 0.76 9.65
N VAL A 64 9.13 1.29 8.48
CA VAL A 64 7.80 1.25 7.86
C VAL A 64 7.80 0.22 6.75
N LEU A 65 6.84 -0.71 6.77
CA LEU A 65 6.61 -1.67 5.69
C LEU A 65 5.32 -1.32 4.98
N ALA A 66 5.37 -1.05 3.69
CA ALA A 66 4.20 -0.71 2.89
C ALA A 66 4.00 -1.69 1.72
N THR A 67 2.75 -1.91 1.34
CA THR A 67 2.34 -2.62 0.13
C THR A 67 1.34 -1.76 -0.61
N HIS A 68 1.61 -1.49 -1.88
CA HIS A 68 0.66 -0.82 -2.77
C HIS A 68 0.13 -1.83 -3.78
N VAL A 69 -1.20 -1.94 -3.84
CA VAL A 69 -1.91 -2.86 -4.74
C VAL A 69 -2.93 -2.01 -5.48
N PRO A 70 -2.77 -1.80 -6.80
CA PRO A 70 -3.73 -1.01 -7.54
C PRO A 70 -5.12 -1.65 -7.49
N ALA A 71 -6.14 -0.81 -7.38
CA ALA A 71 -7.53 -1.25 -7.39
C ALA A 71 -7.82 -2.15 -8.60
N LYS A 72 -8.41 -3.33 -8.36
CA LYS A 72 -8.74 -4.31 -9.41
C LYS A 72 -9.53 -3.72 -10.60
N HIS A 73 -10.32 -2.68 -10.35
CA HIS A 73 -11.17 -2.04 -11.36
C HIS A 73 -10.53 -0.81 -12.04
N ARG A 74 -9.40 -0.29 -11.53
CA ARG A 74 -8.69 0.87 -12.11
C ARG A 74 -7.31 0.51 -12.66
N GLY A 75 -6.76 -0.65 -12.30
CA GLY A 75 -5.41 -1.04 -12.71
C GLY A 75 -4.41 0.06 -12.38
N LEU A 76 -3.48 0.35 -13.30
CA LEU A 76 -2.43 1.34 -13.09
C LEU A 76 -2.92 2.80 -13.02
N GLU A 77 -4.16 3.11 -13.40
CA GLU A 77 -4.71 4.46 -13.18
C GLU A 77 -4.71 4.84 -11.69
N ASP A 78 -4.86 3.86 -10.81
CA ASP A 78 -4.76 4.07 -9.35
C ASP A 78 -3.33 4.45 -8.92
N MET A 79 -2.32 3.91 -9.59
CA MET A 79 -0.94 4.36 -9.40
C MET A 79 -0.76 5.79 -9.94
N HIS A 80 -1.36 6.11 -11.08
CA HIS A 80 -1.18 7.44 -11.67
C HIS A 80 -1.70 8.58 -10.77
N ALA A 81 -2.60 8.27 -9.83
CA ALA A 81 -3.07 9.21 -8.81
C ALA A 81 -1.95 9.69 -7.86
N TRP A 82 -0.74 9.09 -7.86
CA TRP A 82 0.42 9.63 -7.13
C TRP A 82 0.84 11.03 -7.61
N TYR A 83 0.44 11.43 -8.82
CA TYR A 83 0.58 12.79 -9.32
C TYR A 83 -0.50 13.76 -8.81
N ASP A 84 -1.58 13.25 -8.20
CA ASP A 84 -2.63 14.09 -7.63
C ASP A 84 -2.22 14.68 -6.28
N THR A 85 -2.79 15.84 -5.95
CA THR A 85 -2.47 16.61 -4.73
C THR A 85 -2.60 15.83 -3.42
N ARG A 86 -3.41 14.77 -3.35
CA ARG A 86 -3.62 13.98 -2.11
C ARG A 86 -2.52 12.94 -1.88
N LEU A 87 -2.26 12.07 -2.85
CA LEU A 87 -1.18 11.08 -2.74
C LEU A 87 0.19 11.75 -2.82
N ARG A 88 0.30 12.88 -3.52
CA ARG A 88 1.50 13.72 -3.50
C ARG A 88 1.84 14.23 -2.10
N LYS A 89 0.86 14.75 -1.34
CA LYS A 89 1.07 15.15 0.07
C LYS A 89 1.50 13.96 0.94
N TRP A 90 0.89 12.80 0.73
CA TRP A 90 1.32 11.58 1.41
C TRP A 90 2.78 11.24 1.08
N PHE A 91 3.18 11.34 -0.19
CA PHE A 91 4.58 11.16 -0.60
C PHE A 91 5.52 12.16 0.08
N GLU A 92 5.17 13.44 0.13
CA GLU A 92 5.96 14.48 0.82
C GLU A 92 6.21 14.13 2.29
N HIS A 93 5.20 13.64 3.01
CA HIS A 93 5.38 13.18 4.39
C HIS A 93 6.27 11.93 4.51
N ASN A 94 6.31 11.05 3.50
CA ASN A 94 7.27 9.93 3.49
C ASN A 94 8.71 10.48 3.37
N VAL A 95 8.94 11.48 2.52
CA VAL A 95 10.24 12.13 2.37
C VAL A 95 10.67 12.77 3.70
N GLU A 96 9.78 13.54 4.34
CA GLU A 96 10.07 14.13 5.66
C GLU A 96 10.43 13.08 6.72
N ALA A 97 9.76 11.93 6.72
CA ALA A 97 10.06 10.84 7.65
C ALA A 97 11.44 10.22 7.37
N ILE A 98 11.81 10.04 6.09
CA ILE A 98 13.12 9.55 5.67
C ILE A 98 14.23 10.52 6.06
N ASP A 99 14.01 11.83 5.89
CA ASP A 99 14.94 12.88 6.32
C ASP A 99 15.17 12.84 7.84
N ASN A 100 14.18 12.40 8.61
CA ASN A 100 14.28 12.15 10.05
C ASN A 100 14.87 10.77 10.42
N GLY A 101 15.32 10.00 9.43
CA GLY A 101 16.00 8.71 9.59
C GLY A 101 15.08 7.50 9.74
N VAL A 102 13.81 7.59 9.35
CA VAL A 102 12.91 6.44 9.25
C VAL A 102 13.25 5.62 7.99
N ASN A 103 13.36 4.30 8.11
CA ASN A 103 13.53 3.41 6.95
C ASN A 103 12.15 3.00 6.42
N ILE A 104 11.84 3.38 5.18
CA ILE A 104 10.60 3.02 4.50
C ILE A 104 10.90 2.00 3.42
N ARG A 105 10.19 0.87 3.44
CA ARG A 105 10.29 -0.21 2.46
C ARG A 105 8.92 -0.43 1.85
N ARG A 106 8.83 -0.48 0.52
CA ARG A 106 7.57 -0.57 -0.20
C ARG A 106 7.58 -1.65 -1.27
N ILE A 107 6.55 -2.49 -1.28
CA ILE A 107 6.30 -3.45 -2.35
C ILE A 107 5.16 -2.91 -3.22
N PHE A 108 5.41 -2.73 -4.51
CA PHE A 108 4.37 -2.59 -5.51
C PHE A 108 3.97 -3.99 -5.98
N ILE A 109 2.68 -4.31 -5.90
CA ILE A 109 2.16 -5.61 -6.33
C ILE A 109 1.25 -5.38 -7.53
N LEU A 110 1.76 -5.74 -8.71
CA LEU A 110 1.12 -5.46 -10.01
C LEU A 110 0.91 -6.75 -10.78
N ARG A 111 -0.03 -6.76 -11.73
CA ARG A 111 -0.05 -7.81 -12.74
C ARG A 111 1.06 -7.55 -13.73
N ARG A 112 1.69 -8.61 -14.23
CA ARG A 112 2.77 -8.46 -15.21
C ARG A 112 2.27 -7.77 -16.48
N ASP A 113 1.11 -8.20 -16.95
CA ASP A 113 0.49 -7.68 -18.17
C ASP A 113 -0.04 -6.25 -18.02
N ASP A 114 -0.08 -5.69 -16.81
CA ASP A 114 -0.43 -4.28 -16.62
C ASP A 114 0.77 -3.38 -16.98
N LEU A 115 1.99 -3.77 -16.60
CA LEU A 115 3.20 -2.98 -16.77
C LEU A 115 4.01 -3.33 -18.04
N ILE A 116 3.99 -4.61 -18.41
CA ILE A 116 4.79 -5.19 -19.50
C ILE A 116 3.86 -5.56 -20.65
N GLU A 117 4.28 -5.29 -21.88
CA GLU A 117 3.52 -5.70 -23.06
C GLU A 117 3.57 -7.22 -23.25
N PRO A 118 2.43 -7.93 -23.31
CA PRO A 118 2.41 -9.38 -23.42
C PRO A 118 3.19 -9.90 -24.63
N GLY A 119 4.08 -10.86 -24.39
CA GLY A 119 4.92 -11.45 -25.44
C GLY A 119 6.06 -10.54 -25.92
N GLN A 120 6.20 -9.33 -25.38
CA GLN A 120 7.31 -8.42 -25.65
C GLN A 120 8.19 -8.24 -24.41
N SER A 121 9.43 -7.80 -24.60
CA SER A 121 10.35 -7.44 -23.52
C SER A 121 10.47 -5.92 -23.40
N CYS A 122 9.32 -5.23 -23.36
CA CYS A 122 9.24 -3.78 -23.20
C CYS A 122 8.18 -3.38 -22.18
N ILE A 123 8.40 -2.22 -21.56
CA ILE A 123 7.49 -1.59 -20.60
C ILE A 123 6.50 -0.74 -21.37
N LYS A 124 5.19 -0.96 -21.17
CA LYS A 124 4.15 -0.16 -21.85
C LYS A 124 3.63 1.01 -21.02
N ASP A 125 3.74 0.94 -19.69
CA ASP A 125 3.37 2.06 -18.82
C ASP A 125 4.61 2.70 -18.19
N ALA A 126 5.19 3.65 -18.92
CA ALA A 126 6.32 4.44 -18.45
C ALA A 126 6.00 5.25 -17.19
N ARG A 127 4.76 5.75 -17.08
CA ARG A 127 4.34 6.61 -15.98
C ARG A 127 4.33 5.89 -14.64
N SER A 128 3.90 4.62 -14.62
CA SER A 128 3.97 3.79 -13.42
C SER A 128 5.42 3.51 -13.01
N VAL A 129 6.34 3.34 -13.96
CA VAL A 129 7.78 3.22 -13.68
C VAL A 129 8.34 4.50 -13.08
N GLU A 130 8.04 5.66 -13.66
CA GLU A 130 8.48 6.96 -13.15
C GLU A 130 8.03 7.18 -11.70
N ILE A 131 6.80 6.76 -11.35
CA ILE A 131 6.32 6.83 -9.96
C ILE A 131 7.17 5.94 -9.06
N MET A 132 7.41 4.69 -9.43
CA MET A 132 8.23 3.78 -8.63
C MET A 132 9.66 4.30 -8.47
N GLN A 133 10.25 4.87 -9.52
CA GLN A 133 11.57 5.51 -9.49
C GLN A 133 11.59 6.75 -8.59
N MET A 134 10.56 7.61 -8.66
CA MET A 134 10.40 8.75 -7.77
C MET A 134 10.42 8.32 -6.29
N HIS A 135 9.81 7.18 -5.97
CA HIS A 135 9.88 6.61 -4.62
C HIS A 135 11.29 6.14 -4.24
N GLU A 136 11.97 5.42 -5.14
CA GLU A 136 13.34 4.93 -4.94
C GLU A 136 14.34 6.09 -4.77
N ASP A 137 14.25 7.12 -5.60
CA ASP A 137 15.09 8.33 -5.56
C ASP A 137 14.91 9.12 -4.26
N ALA A 138 13.72 9.05 -3.64
CA ALA A 138 13.45 9.64 -2.34
C ALA A 138 14.00 8.83 -1.15
N GLY A 139 14.68 7.71 -1.40
CA GLY A 139 15.29 6.87 -0.37
C GLY A 139 14.38 5.76 0.16
N ILE A 140 13.24 5.48 -0.50
CA ILE A 140 12.38 4.33 -0.17
C ILE A 140 13.00 3.09 -0.81
N GLU A 141 13.14 1.99 -0.07
CA GLU A 141 13.49 0.70 -0.69
C GLU A 141 12.27 0.17 -1.46
N VAL A 142 12.34 0.20 -2.80
CA VAL A 142 11.25 -0.21 -3.67
C VAL A 142 11.46 -1.63 -4.20
N TYR A 143 10.45 -2.47 -3.99
CA TYR A 143 10.35 -3.81 -4.55
C TYR A 143 9.13 -3.89 -5.48
N LEU A 144 9.26 -4.66 -6.56
CA LEU A 144 8.16 -5.03 -7.43
C LEU A 144 7.93 -6.54 -7.34
N THR A 145 6.69 -6.92 -7.05
CA THR A 145 6.23 -8.30 -6.98
C THR A 145 5.09 -8.49 -7.96
N TRP A 146 5.14 -9.55 -8.76
CA TRP A 146 4.06 -9.89 -9.67
C TRP A 146 2.93 -10.58 -8.92
N LEU A 147 1.69 -10.16 -9.17
CA LEU A 147 0.51 -10.76 -8.55
C LEU A 147 0.44 -12.27 -8.86
N GLU A 148 0.82 -12.65 -10.08
CA GLU A 148 0.86 -14.03 -10.58
C GLU A 148 1.80 -14.93 -9.76
N ASP A 149 2.88 -14.37 -9.20
CA ASP A 149 3.85 -15.12 -8.40
C ASP A 149 3.34 -15.36 -6.95
N ILE A 150 2.28 -14.65 -6.54
CA ILE A 150 1.71 -14.70 -5.19
C ILE A 150 0.22 -15.06 -5.17
N GLU A 151 -0.41 -15.31 -6.33
CA GLU A 151 -1.86 -15.45 -6.54
C GLU A 151 -2.55 -16.52 -5.68
N ARG A 152 -1.79 -17.47 -5.12
CA ARG A 152 -2.31 -18.45 -4.14
C ARG A 152 -2.72 -17.81 -2.81
N GLN A 153 -2.32 -16.55 -2.57
CA GLN A 153 -2.69 -15.78 -1.40
C GLN A 153 -3.95 -14.97 -1.73
N ARG A 154 -5.11 -15.49 -1.30
CA ARG A 154 -6.36 -14.73 -1.33
C ARG A 154 -6.17 -13.53 -0.38
N ASP A 155 -6.43 -12.33 -0.89
CA ASP A 155 -6.44 -11.06 -0.14
C ASP A 155 -5.08 -10.37 0.02
N VAL A 156 -4.60 -9.78 -1.08
CA VAL A 156 -3.57 -8.74 -1.04
C VAL A 156 -4.27 -7.39 -0.95
N GLU A 157 -3.95 -6.62 0.09
CA GLU A 157 -4.57 -5.32 0.39
C GLU A 157 -3.50 -4.23 0.40
N ASP A 158 -3.88 -3.01 0.02
CA ASP A 158 -3.03 -1.84 0.25
C ASP A 158 -2.91 -1.63 1.78
N SER A 159 -1.69 -1.63 2.28
CA SER A 159 -1.43 -1.72 3.71
C SER A 159 -0.09 -1.10 4.08
N ILE A 160 -0.03 -0.52 5.27
CA ILE A 160 1.17 0.09 5.83
C ILE A 160 1.30 -0.31 7.29
N LEU A 161 2.44 -0.88 7.65
CA LEU A 161 2.81 -1.25 9.01
C LEU A 161 3.82 -0.25 9.58
N PHE A 162 3.41 0.43 10.65
CA PHE A 162 4.20 1.36 11.45
C PHE A 162 4.56 0.69 12.78
N GLY A 163 5.72 0.03 12.87
CA GLY A 163 6.09 -0.70 14.10
C GLY A 163 5.07 -1.79 14.46
N ASN A 164 4.23 -1.56 15.48
CA ASN A 164 3.15 -2.44 15.92
C ASN A 164 1.75 -1.95 15.55
N ARG A 165 1.62 -1.11 14.51
CA ARG A 165 0.33 -0.59 14.04
C ARG A 165 0.18 -0.83 12.55
N LEU A 166 -0.79 -1.67 12.17
CA LEU A 166 -1.14 -1.93 10.78
C LEU A 166 -2.30 -1.04 10.38
N VAL A 167 -2.13 -0.29 9.29
CA VAL A 167 -3.20 0.47 8.62
C VAL A 167 -3.47 -0.21 7.28
N GLN A 168 -4.70 -0.61 7.02
CA GLN A 168 -5.11 -1.23 5.75
C GLN A 168 -6.20 -0.38 5.11
N VAL A 169 -6.12 -0.19 3.80
CA VAL A 169 -7.13 0.53 3.03
C VAL A 169 -7.89 -0.48 2.20
N ASN A 170 -9.16 -0.68 2.56
CA ASN A 170 -10.08 -1.53 1.84
C ASN A 170 -11.00 -0.66 0.98
N GLN A 171 -11.02 -0.93 -0.31
CA GLN A 171 -12.07 -0.40 -1.17
C GLN A 171 -13.32 -1.24 -0.95
N SER A 172 -14.25 -0.72 -0.15
CA SER A 172 -15.47 -1.44 0.16
C SER A 172 -16.35 -1.51 -1.09
N ALA A 173 -16.64 -2.73 -1.56
CA ALA A 173 -17.55 -2.96 -2.69
C ALA A 173 -19.02 -2.57 -2.39
N TRP A 174 -19.31 -2.23 -1.13
CA TRP A 174 -20.67 -2.08 -0.61
C TRP A 174 -21.30 -0.72 -0.87
N ASP A 175 -20.50 0.29 -1.20
CA ASP A 175 -21.05 1.59 -1.53
C ASP A 175 -20.89 1.88 -3.02
N LYS A 176 -21.96 2.40 -3.62
CA LYS A 176 -21.92 2.92 -5.00
C LYS A 176 -21.32 4.33 -5.03
N GLN A 177 -20.73 4.78 -3.93
CA GLN A 177 -20.32 6.17 -3.66
C GLN A 177 -18.79 6.31 -3.51
N GLY A 178 -18.04 5.21 -3.52
CA GLY A 178 -16.57 5.18 -3.48
C GLY A 178 -15.96 5.43 -2.10
N HIS A 179 -16.64 5.10 -0.99
CA HIS A 179 -16.05 5.22 0.33
C HIS A 179 -14.99 4.15 0.56
N ASN A 180 -13.85 4.61 1.10
CA ASN A 180 -12.81 3.73 1.58
C ASN A 180 -13.12 3.32 3.03
N GLU A 181 -12.90 2.03 3.31
CA GLU A 181 -12.80 1.51 4.66
C GLU A 181 -11.32 1.54 5.06
N ILE A 182 -11.03 2.05 6.25
CA ILE A 182 -9.68 2.00 6.81
C ILE A 182 -9.71 1.16 8.07
N LEU A 183 -8.89 0.11 8.07
CA LEU A 183 -8.69 -0.75 9.21
C LEU A 183 -7.38 -0.39 9.90
N VAL A 184 -7.44 -0.08 11.19
CA VAL A 184 -6.27 0.18 12.03
C VAL A 184 -6.19 -0.89 13.11
N SER A 185 -5.16 -1.72 13.07
CA SER A 185 -4.98 -2.82 14.02
C SER A 185 -3.68 -2.70 14.81
N VAL A 186 -3.78 -2.91 16.12
CA VAL A 186 -2.64 -3.14 17.04
C VAL A 186 -2.53 -4.60 17.46
N ASN A 187 -3.40 -5.46 16.93
CA ASN A 187 -3.44 -6.87 17.29
C ASN A 187 -2.22 -7.61 16.77
N SER A 188 -1.48 -8.25 17.68
CA SER A 188 -0.20 -8.92 17.37
C SER A 188 -0.34 -10.08 16.38
N ARG A 189 -1.47 -10.80 16.36
CA ARG A 189 -1.74 -11.89 15.42
C ARG A 189 -1.94 -11.36 14.00
N ILE A 190 -2.70 -10.27 13.85
CA ILE A 190 -2.91 -9.59 12.56
C ILE A 190 -1.57 -9.03 12.03
N ILE A 191 -0.83 -8.31 12.88
CA ILE A 191 0.47 -7.72 12.52
C ILE A 191 1.51 -8.78 12.14
N SER A 192 1.61 -9.86 12.93
CA SER A 192 2.54 -10.95 12.63
C SER A 192 2.15 -11.67 11.35
N GLY A 193 0.85 -11.83 11.10
CA GLY A 193 0.32 -12.34 9.84
C GLY A 193 0.74 -11.48 8.64
N TYR A 194 0.57 -10.16 8.75
CA TYR A 194 0.98 -9.21 7.72
C TYR A 194 2.50 -9.23 7.49
N ARG A 195 3.34 -9.16 8.53
CA ARG A 195 4.81 -9.25 8.38
C ARG A 195 5.24 -10.51 7.65
N ARG A 196 4.64 -11.66 7.99
CA ARG A 196 4.95 -12.93 7.32
C ARG A 196 4.60 -12.87 5.84
N ARG A 197 3.42 -12.36 5.48
CA ARG A 197 3.01 -12.18 4.08
C ARG A 197 3.91 -11.19 3.35
N TRP A 198 4.19 -10.04 3.96
CA TRP A 198 5.08 -9.01 3.42
C TRP A 198 6.46 -9.58 3.09
N ASN A 199 7.06 -10.35 4.00
CA ASN A 199 8.35 -11.01 3.75
C ASN A 199 8.28 -12.03 2.61
N GLN A 200 7.17 -12.77 2.49
CA GLN A 200 6.96 -13.71 1.37
C GLN A 200 6.83 -12.98 0.03
N TRP A 201 6.07 -11.89 0.01
CA TRP A 201 5.90 -11.05 -1.19
C TRP A 201 7.22 -10.40 -1.59
N GLN A 202 7.98 -9.90 -0.62
CA GLN A 202 9.31 -9.34 -0.85
C GLN A 202 10.25 -10.39 -1.45
N ALA A 203 10.25 -11.62 -0.90
CA ALA A 203 11.11 -12.70 -1.38
C ALA A 203 10.71 -13.23 -2.77
N ALA A 204 9.44 -13.12 -3.14
CA ALA A 204 8.96 -13.43 -4.49
C ALA A 204 9.25 -12.31 -5.49
N GLY A 205 9.35 -11.07 -5.00
CA GLY A 205 9.66 -9.89 -5.80
C GLY A 205 11.14 -9.68 -6.05
N ARG A 206 11.43 -8.55 -6.70
CA ARG A 206 12.78 -8.02 -6.96
C ARG A 206 12.82 -6.54 -6.63
N THR A 207 14.00 -5.99 -6.43
CA THR A 207 14.15 -4.52 -6.35
C THR A 207 13.76 -3.89 -7.69
N LEU A 208 13.33 -2.62 -7.68
CA LEU A 208 12.96 -1.91 -8.91
C LEU A 208 14.13 -1.90 -9.91
N SER A 209 15.33 -1.57 -9.44
CA SER A 209 16.56 -1.60 -10.25
C SER A 209 16.80 -2.94 -10.95
N GLU A 210 16.66 -4.07 -10.24
CA GLU A 210 16.80 -5.41 -10.83
C GLU A 210 15.74 -5.69 -11.89
N VAL A 211 14.51 -5.22 -11.69
CA VAL A 211 13.44 -5.36 -12.71
C VAL A 211 13.78 -4.54 -13.95
N LEU A 212 14.12 -3.26 -13.79
CA LEU A 212 14.39 -2.38 -14.93
C LEU A 212 15.57 -2.86 -15.76
N GLN A 213 16.58 -3.48 -15.15
CA GLN A 213 17.68 -4.12 -15.87
C GLN A 213 17.23 -5.25 -16.81
N LEU A 214 16.21 -6.04 -16.43
CA LEU A 214 15.67 -7.11 -17.30
C LEU A 214 15.03 -6.56 -18.58
N TYR A 215 14.58 -5.31 -18.53
CA TYR A 215 13.93 -4.62 -19.64
C TYR A 215 14.81 -3.50 -20.22
N SER A 216 16.11 -3.50 -19.91
CA SER A 216 17.06 -2.55 -20.46
C SER A 216 17.72 -3.10 -21.73
N GLU A 217 18.14 -2.21 -22.62
CA GLU A 217 19.00 -2.57 -23.73
C GLU A 217 20.37 -3.05 -23.25
N PRO A 218 20.92 -4.16 -23.78
CA PRO A 218 22.21 -4.69 -23.37
C PRO A 218 23.37 -3.71 -23.47
N GLU A 219 23.31 -2.77 -24.42
CA GLU A 219 24.42 -1.87 -24.76
C GLU A 219 24.29 -0.48 -24.12
N SER A 220 23.09 0.09 -24.07
CA SER A 220 22.86 1.45 -23.58
C SER A 220 22.41 1.50 -22.12
N GLN A 221 21.97 0.36 -21.56
CA GLN A 221 21.21 0.27 -20.31
C GLN A 221 19.93 1.14 -20.31
N ALA A 222 19.51 1.65 -21.48
CA ALA A 222 18.27 2.38 -21.60
C ALA A 222 17.09 1.42 -21.43
N ILE A 223 16.11 1.82 -20.62
CA ILE A 223 14.90 1.06 -20.42
C ILE A 223 14.14 1.00 -21.74
N ARG A 224 13.73 -0.21 -22.15
CA ARG A 224 12.93 -0.44 -23.35
C ARG A 224 11.47 -0.14 -23.03
N TYR A 225 11.01 1.00 -23.51
CA TYR A 225 9.58 1.30 -23.54
C TYR A 225 8.98 0.82 -24.87
N CYS A 226 7.77 0.32 -24.82
CA CYS A 226 7.01 0.01 -26.03
C CYS A 226 6.69 1.33 -26.72
N VAL A 227 7.00 1.46 -28.02
CA VAL A 227 6.66 2.65 -28.79
C VAL A 227 5.16 2.60 -29.05
N GLU A 228 4.43 3.62 -28.61
CA GLU A 228 3.04 3.80 -29.06
C GLU A 228 3.08 4.19 -30.55
N ASP A 229 2.58 3.31 -31.42
CA ASP A 229 2.34 3.59 -32.84
C ASP A 229 1.20 4.62 -33.04
#